data_AF-A0A6P1ABF2-F1
#
_entry.id   AF-A0A6P1ABF2-F1
#
_cell.length_a   1.000
_cell.length_b   1.000
_cell.length_c   1.000
_cell.angle_alpha   90.00
_cell.angle_beta   90.00
_cell.angle_gamma   90.00
#
_symmetry.space_group_name_H-M   'P 1'
#
loop_
_entity.id
_entity.type
_entity.pdbx_description
1 polymer ?
#
loop_
_entity_poly.entity_id
_entity_poly.type
_entity_poly.pdbx_seq_one_letter_code
_entity_poly.pdbx_strand_id
1 'polypeptide(L)' 'MSVLKFVILVAASIVIFNFVASFFGWTNPILNRLVTVILSIFVAFELFRLGQLIWGYIA' A
#
# COMPACT_ATOMS: atom_id res chain seq x y z
N MET A 1 -17.43 -12.51 -1.52
CA MET A 1 -16.32 -11.54 -1.41
C MET A 1 -16.83 -10.17 -1.80
N SER A 2 -16.68 -9.12 -1.00
CA SER A 2 -17.02 -7.77 -1.48
C SER A 2 -15.92 -7.30 -2.45
N VAL A 3 -16.30 -6.49 -3.44
CA VAL A 3 -15.38 -5.94 -4.45
C VAL A 3 -14.18 -5.26 -3.79
N LEU A 4 -14.41 -4.59 -2.67
CA LEU A 4 -13.39 -3.86 -1.91
C LEU A 4 -12.35 -4.79 -1.29
N LYS A 5 -12.78 -5.93 -0.71
CA LYS A 5 -11.87 -6.95 -0.16
C LYS A 5 -11.02 -7.60 -1.26
N PHE A 6 -11.61 -7.81 -2.43
CA PHE A 6 -10.89 -8.35 -3.59
C PHE A 6 -9.77 -7.40 -4.05
N VAL A 7 -10.07 -6.10 -4.17
CA VAL A 7 -9.08 -5.08 -4.57
C VAL A 7 -7.92 -5.00 -3.58
N ILE A 8 -8.20 -5.02 -2.27
CA ILE A 8 -7.16 -5.00 -1.23
C ILE A 8 -6.24 -6.22 -1.36
N LEU A 9 -6.82 -7.40 -1.59
CA LEU A 9 -6.05 -8.64 -1.71
C LEU A 9 -5.12 -8.59 -2.92
N VAL A 10 -5.59 -8.09 -4.06
CA VAL A 10 -4.78 -7.89 -5.26
C VAL A 10 -3.65 -6.88 -5.02
N ALA A 11 -3.95 -5.74 -4.40
CA ALA A 11 -2.95 -4.73 -4.07
C ALA A 11 -1.86 -5.30 -3.14
N ALA A 12 -2.24 -6.06 -2.11
CA ALA A 12 -1.31 -6.72 -1.21
C ALA A 12 -0.43 -7.74 -1.96
N SER A 13 -1.02 -8.55 -2.85
CA SER A 13 -0.26 -9.51 -3.66
C SER A 13 0.79 -8.82 -4.56
N ILE A 14 0.47 -7.67 -5.16
CA ILE A 14 1.41 -6.91 -6.01
C ILE A 14 2.61 -6.40 -5.19
N VAL A 15 2.36 -5.87 -4.00
CA VAL A 15 3.43 -5.39 -3.10
C VAL A 15 4.34 -6.54 -2.68
N ILE A 16 3.76 -7.67 -2.27
CA ILE A 16 4.51 -8.87 -1.88
C ILE A 16 5.34 -9.39 -3.06
N PHE A 17 4.75 -9.49 -4.25
CA PHE A 17 5.47 -9.95 -5.44
C PHE A 17 6.66 -9.06 -5.77
N ASN A 18 6.49 -7.74 -5.70
CA ASN A 18 7.60 -6.81 -5.97
C ASN A 18 8.69 -6.90 -4.90
N PHE A 19 8.31 -7.09 -3.64
CA PHE A 19 9.26 -7.27 -2.53
C PHE A 19 10.10 -8.54 -2.73
N VAL A 20 9.45 -9.65 -3.06
CA VAL A 20 10.11 -10.93 -3.36
C VAL A 20 10.99 -10.79 -4.60
N ALA A 21 10.49 -10.21 -5.69
CA ALA A 21 11.28 -9.98 -6.91
C ALA A 21 12.53 -9.12 -6.63
N SER A 22 12.37 -8.02 -5.89
CA SER A 22 13.49 -7.15 -5.49
C SER A 22 14.50 -7.89 -4.61
N PHE A 23 14.06 -8.78 -3.74
CA PHE A 23 14.93 -9.62 -2.91
C PHE A 23 15.82 -10.56 -3.76
N PHE A 24 15.30 -11.07 -4.88
CA PHE A 24 16.07 -11.86 -5.84
C PHE A 24 16.87 -11.01 -6.84
N GLY A 25 16.94 -9.68 -6.65
CA GLY A 25 17.65 -8.75 -7.54
C GLY A 25 16.89 -8.43 -8.84
N TRP A 26 15.65 -8.88 -8.99
CA TRP A 26 14.81 -8.57 -10.13
C TRP A 26 14.13 -7.22 -9.91
N THR A 27 14.56 -6.22 -10.68
CA THR A 27 14.01 -4.86 -10.62
C THR A 27 13.19 -4.57 -11.87
N ASN A 28 11.91 -4.23 -11.70
CA ASN A 28 11.06 -3.77 -12.79
C ASN A 28 10.55 -2.35 -12.50
N PRO A 29 10.85 -1.35 -13.36
CA PRO A 29 10.49 0.04 -13.11
C PRO A 29 8.97 0.29 -13.09
N ILE A 30 8.19 -0.50 -13.82
CA ILE A 30 6.72 -0.39 -13.84
C ILE A 30 6.14 -0.94 -12.53
N LEU A 31 6.60 -2.13 -12.12
CA LEU A 31 6.13 -2.77 -10.89
C LEU A 31 6.50 -1.93 -9.65
N ASN A 32 7.69 -1.34 -9.64
CA ASN A 32 8.12 -0.42 -8.59
C ASN A 32 7.22 0.82 -8.50
N ARG A 33 6.89 1.46 -9.63
CA ARG A 33 5.98 2.62 -9.64
C ARG A 33 4.59 2.25 -9.10
N LEU A 34 4.06 1.08 -9.48
CA LEU A 34 2.77 0.59 -8.97
C LEU A 34 2.80 0.39 -7.46
N VAL A 35 3.86 -0.23 -6.93
CA VAL A 35 4.03 -0.39 -5.47
C VAL A 35 4.19 0.95 -4.77
N THR A 36 4.92 1.90 -5.34
CA THR A 36 5.01 3.26 -4.78
C THR A 36 3.65 3.93 -4.71
N VAL A 37 2.83 3.84 -5.77
CA VAL A 37 1.47 4.40 -5.76
C VAL A 37 0.62 3.73 -4.67
N ILE A 38 0.61 2.40 -4.59
CA ILE A 38 -0.16 1.64 -3.58
C ILE A 38 0.27 2.05 -2.16
N LEU A 39 1.58 2.08 -1.89
CA LEU A 39 2.12 2.46 -0.58
C LEU A 39 1.85 3.93 -0.26
N SER A 40 1.94 4.84 -1.24
CA SER A 40 1.68 6.26 -1.03
C SER A 40 0.24 6.53 -0.58
N ILE A 41 -0.73 5.81 -1.14
CA ILE A 41 -2.13 5.89 -0.74
C ILE A 41 -2.30 5.38 0.70
N PHE A 42 -1.66 4.25 1.02
CA PHE A 42 -1.72 3.67 2.35
C PHE A 42 -1.09 4.58 3.41
N VAL A 43 0.08 5.14 3.13
CA VAL A 43 0.76 6.10 4.01
C VAL A 43 -0.05 7.37 4.16
N ALA A 44 -0.64 7.92 3.09
CA ALA A 44 -1.49 9.11 3.18
C ALA A 44 -2.71 8.85 4.09
N PHE A 45 -3.34 7.67 3.98
CA PHE A 45 -4.44 7.28 4.84
C PHE A 45 -4.02 7.16 6.31
N GLU A 46 -2.89 6.50 6.59
CA GLU A 46 -2.41 6.37 7.97
C GLU A 46 -1.95 7.71 8.55
N LEU A 47 -1.30 8.57 7.77
CA LEU A 47 -0.97 9.94 8.21
C LEU A 47 -2.22 10.76 8.52
N PHE A 48 -3.29 10.61 7.73
CA PHE A 48 -4.57 11.26 8.02
C PHE A 48 -5.16 10.76 9.33
N ARG A 49 -5.20 9.44 9.56
CA ARG A 49 -5.68 8.85 10.84
C ARG A 49 -4.83 9.26 12.03
N LEU A 50 -3.50 9.28 11.87
CA LEU A 50 -2.58 9.76 12.90
C LEU A 50 -2.81 11.25 13.19
N GLY A 51 -3.02 12.07 12.17
CA GLY A 51 -3.39 13.48 12.32
C GLY A 51 -4.69 13.64 13.10
N GLN A 52 -5.71 12.85 12.79
CA GLN A 52 -6.98 12.85 13.52
C GLN A 52 -6.81 12.42 14.98
N LEU A 53 -5.97 11.42 15.25
CA LEU A 53 -5.66 10.97 16.62
C LEU A 53 -4.92 12.04 17.42
N ILE A 54 -3.90 12.67 16.81
CA ILE A 54 -3.08 13.70 17.45
C ILE A 54 -3.89 14.97 17.75
N TRP A 55 -4.77 15.38 16.83
CA TRP A 55 -5.64 16.53 17.03
C TRP A 55 -6.93 16.22 17.81
N GLY A 56 -7.13 14.97 18.26
CA GLY A 56 -8.28 14.60 19.09
C GLY A 56 -9.64 14.60 18.36
N TYR A 57 -9.63 14.53 17.02
CA TYR A 57 -10.86 14.43 16.20
C TYR A 57 -11.50 13.04 16.22
N ILE A 58 -10.84 12.06 16.82
CA ILE A 58 -11.38 10.72 17.07
C ILE A 58 -11.22 10.46 18.58
N ALA A 59 -12.35 10.44 19.29
CA ALA A 59 -12.48 9.90 20.64
C ALA A 59 -12.84 8.40 20.55
#